data_AF-A0A5C5SUR7-F1
#
_entry.id   AF-A0A5C5SUR7-F1
#
_cell.length_a   1.000
_cell.length_b   1.000
_cell.length_c   1.000
_cell.angle_alpha   90.00
_cell.angle_beta   90.00
_cell.angle_gamma   90.00
#
_symmetry.space_group_name_H-M   'P 1'
#
loop_
_entity.id
_entity.type
_entity.pdbx_description
1 polymer ?
#
loop_
_entity_poly.entity_id
_entity_poly.type
_entity_poly.pdbx_seq_one_letter_code
_entity_poly.pdbx_strand_id
1 'polypeptide(L)'
;MNGDLQFYAVKTEWSPWDEAAVLKMRYELRAELAKTITCVGLLVDLSMDQHAIVRKGAAQNSHTPITTLRRLAEQDLCSSVQDAAKTTLIALTS
;
A
#
# COMPACT_ATOMS: atom_id res chain seq x y z
N MET A 1 -16.40 14.24 -2.33
CA MET A 1 -15.24 14.94 -1.77
C MET A 1 -14.01 14.09 -2.06
N ASN A 2 -13.19 14.50 -3.03
CA ASN A 2 -11.91 13.85 -3.37
C ASN A 2 -10.70 14.65 -2.84
N GLY A 3 -10.94 15.68 -2.01
CA GLY A 3 -9.91 16.59 -1.52
C GLY A 3 -8.87 15.88 -0.65
N ASP A 4 -9.30 14.99 0.24
CA ASP A 4 -8.40 14.26 1.14
C ASP A 4 -7.46 13.34 0.35
N LEU A 5 -7.96 12.68 -0.71
CA LEU A 5 -7.13 11.80 -1.55
C LEU A 5 -5.97 12.56 -2.21
N GLN A 6 -6.27 13.73 -2.80
CA GLN A 6 -5.25 14.56 -3.46
C GLN A 6 -4.24 15.12 -2.45
N PHE A 7 -4.70 15.46 -1.25
CA PHE A 7 -3.83 15.93 -0.16
C PHE A 7 -2.81 14.86 0.26
N TYR A 8 -3.27 13.63 0.53
CA TYR A 8 -2.38 12.56 1.01
C TYR A 8 -1.51 11.95 -0.10
N ALA A 9 -1.96 11.96 -1.35
CA ALA A 9 -1.22 11.35 -2.46
C ALA A 9 0.14 12.02 -2.75
N VAL A 10 0.29 13.31 -2.45
CA VAL A 10 1.53 14.08 -2.71
C VAL A 10 2.38 14.28 -1.45
N LYS A 11 1.94 13.73 -0.31
CA LYS A 11 2.54 13.98 0.99
C LYS A 11 3.81 13.13 1.17
N THR A 12 4.91 13.79 1.51
CA THR A 12 6.21 13.16 1.77
C THR A 12 6.53 13.05 3.26
N GLU A 13 6.06 13.99 4.06
CA GLU A 13 6.19 13.99 5.52
C GLU A 13 4.88 13.58 6.18
N TRP A 14 4.89 12.45 6.87
CA TRP A 14 3.72 11.85 7.49
C TRP A 14 3.83 11.93 9.01
N SER A 15 2.76 12.42 9.64
CA SER A 15 2.59 12.30 11.08
C SER A 15 1.76 11.06 11.43
N PRO A 16 1.85 10.56 12.68
CA PRO A 16 0.97 9.47 13.12
C PRO A 16 -0.53 9.78 12.97
N TRP A 17 -0.92 11.07 13.01
CA TRP A 17 -2.29 11.51 12.78
C TRP A 17 -2.72 11.36 11.32
N ASP A 18 -1.82 11.62 10.38
CA ASP A 18 -2.05 11.45 8.95
C ASP A 18 -2.24 9.96 8.62
N GLU A 19 -1.38 9.11 9.16
CA GLU A 19 -1.49 7.65 9.02
C GLU A 19 -2.83 7.14 9.57
N ALA A 20 -3.19 7.56 10.79
CA ALA A 20 -4.46 7.21 11.40
C ALA A 20 -5.67 7.74 10.62
N ALA A 21 -5.56 8.92 9.99
CA ALA A 21 -6.62 9.47 9.15
C ALA A 21 -6.82 8.60 7.89
N VAL A 22 -5.73 8.19 7.23
CA VAL A 22 -5.80 7.28 6.08
C VAL A 22 -6.40 5.95 6.48
N LEU A 23 -5.99 5.35 7.60
CA LEU A 23 -6.53 4.05 8.06
C LEU A 23 -8.04 4.08 8.33
N LYS A 24 -8.63 5.25 8.61
CA LYS A 24 -10.08 5.44 8.82
C LYS A 24 -10.85 5.71 7.53
N MET A 25 -10.18 5.88 6.38
CA MET A 25 -10.85 6.10 5.10
C MET A 25 -11.55 4.85 4.58
N ARG A 26 -12.46 5.07 3.64
CA ARG A 26 -13.04 3.99 2.84
C ARG A 26 -11.94 3.21 2.12
N TYR A 27 -12.13 1.91 1.98
CA TYR A 27 -11.08 1.03 1.47
C TYR A 27 -10.66 1.39 0.04
N GLU A 28 -11.54 1.95 -0.77
CA GLU A 28 -11.24 2.41 -2.13
C GLU A 28 -10.20 3.53 -2.11
N LEU A 29 -10.34 4.50 -1.21
CA LEU A 29 -9.37 5.59 -1.06
C LEU A 29 -8.04 5.08 -0.53
N ARG A 30 -8.07 4.15 0.44
CA ARG A 30 -6.85 3.53 0.98
C ARG A 30 -6.12 2.73 -0.09
N ALA A 31 -6.85 2.03 -0.97
CA ALA A 31 -6.27 1.28 -2.08
C ALA A 31 -5.62 2.18 -3.13
N GLU A 32 -6.24 3.32 -3.45
CA GLU A 32 -5.62 4.29 -4.36
C GLU A 32 -4.38 4.93 -3.74
N LEU A 33 -4.42 5.31 -2.46
CA LEU A 33 -3.25 5.84 -1.76
C LEU A 33 -2.12 4.81 -1.68
N ALA A 34 -2.43 3.55 -1.34
CA ALA A 34 -1.43 2.50 -1.19
C ALA A 34 -0.56 2.33 -2.43
N LYS A 35 -1.05 2.66 -3.63
CA LYS A 35 -0.29 2.58 -4.90
C LYS A 35 0.75 3.68 -5.06
N THR A 36 0.56 4.84 -4.43
CA THR A 36 1.31 6.07 -4.77
C THR A 36 2.08 6.68 -3.61
N ILE A 37 1.66 6.44 -2.36
CA ILE A 37 2.31 7.04 -1.20
C ILE A 37 3.73 6.49 -1.00
N THR A 38 4.58 7.30 -0.36
CA THR A 38 5.96 6.94 -0.03
C THR A 38 6.16 6.59 1.44
N CYS A 39 5.11 6.71 2.26
CA CYS A 39 5.18 6.41 3.69
C CYS A 39 5.32 4.91 3.94
N VAL A 40 6.54 4.48 4.21
CA VAL A 40 6.89 3.07 4.41
C VAL A 40 6.10 2.44 5.56
N GLY A 41 5.97 3.13 6.69
CA GLY A 41 5.23 2.63 7.86
C GLY A 41 3.77 2.33 7.51
N LEU A 42 3.10 3.30 6.89
CA LEU A 42 1.73 3.14 6.43
C LEU A 42 1.58 2.06 5.36
N LEU A 43 2.54 1.89 4.45
CA LEU A 43 2.52 0.78 3.48
C LEU A 43 2.59 -0.59 4.15
N VAL A 44 3.34 -0.72 5.25
CA VAL A 44 3.36 -1.95 6.05
C VAL A 44 1.98 -2.19 6.66
N ASP A 45 1.33 -1.18 7.23
CA ASP A 45 -0.02 -1.33 7.79
C ASP A 45 -1.07 -1.65 6.72
N LEU A 46 -1.04 -0.97 5.57
CA LEU A 46 -1.96 -1.21 4.45
C LEU A 46 -1.74 -2.59 3.81
N SER A 47 -0.54 -3.16 3.89
CA SER A 47 -0.27 -4.55 3.49
C SER A 47 -0.95 -5.60 4.37
N MET A 48 -1.49 -5.20 5.52
CA MET A 48 -2.26 -6.04 6.44
C MET A 48 -3.77 -5.78 6.34
N ASP A 49 -4.22 -4.96 5.40
CA ASP A 49 -5.62 -4.57 5.34
C ASP A 49 -6.57 -5.76 5.09
N GLN A 50 -7.75 -5.72 5.69
CA GLN A 50 -8.78 -6.74 5.48
C GLN A 50 -9.22 -6.83 4.00
N HIS A 51 -9.20 -5.73 3.24
CA HIS A 51 -9.60 -5.69 1.84
C HIS A 51 -8.41 -5.99 0.93
N ALA A 52 -8.54 -7.06 0.13
CA ALA A 52 -7.50 -7.48 -0.81
C ALA A 52 -7.10 -6.38 -1.81
N ILE A 53 -8.02 -5.48 -2.19
CA ILE A 53 -7.72 -4.37 -3.11
C ILE A 53 -6.74 -3.35 -2.50
N VAL A 54 -6.79 -3.14 -1.18
CA VAL A 54 -5.84 -2.26 -0.47
C VAL A 54 -4.47 -2.93 -0.41
N ARG A 55 -4.42 -4.21 -0.02
CA ARG A 55 -3.18 -4.99 0.00
C ARG A 55 -2.54 -5.07 -1.38
N LYS A 56 -3.35 -5.20 -2.44
CA LYS A 56 -2.89 -5.16 -3.83
C LYS A 56 -2.26 -3.80 -4.16
N GLY A 57 -2.86 -2.69 -3.72
CA GLY A 57 -2.26 -1.37 -3.88
C GLY A 57 -0.87 -1.28 -3.25
N ALA A 58 -0.72 -1.76 -2.01
CA ALA A 58 0.58 -1.83 -1.34
C ALA A 58 1.55 -2.77 -2.08
N ALA A 59 1.09 -3.91 -2.58
CA ALA A 59 1.89 -4.85 -3.36
C ALA A 59 2.41 -4.26 -4.69
N GLN A 60 1.66 -3.34 -5.30
CA GLN A 60 2.03 -2.66 -6.55
C GLN A 60 2.99 -1.48 -6.34
N ASN A 61 3.24 -1.09 -5.08
CA ASN A 61 4.03 0.09 -4.77
C ASN A 61 5.51 -0.27 -4.54
N SER A 62 6.40 0.40 -5.26
CA SER A 62 7.86 0.21 -5.19
C SER A 62 8.48 0.69 -3.88
N HIS A 63 7.79 1.55 -3.12
CA HIS A 63 8.20 1.99 -1.79
C HIS A 63 7.85 1.00 -0.69
N THR A 64 7.03 -0.02 -0.99
CA THR A 64 6.72 -1.07 -0.02
C THR A 64 7.99 -1.87 0.27
N PRO A 65 8.35 -2.08 1.56
CA PRO A 65 9.58 -2.81 1.90
C PRO A 65 9.65 -4.18 1.25
N ILE A 66 10.86 -4.57 0.81
CA ILE A 66 11.12 -5.88 0.19
C ILE A 66 10.63 -7.03 1.07
N THR A 67 10.80 -6.93 2.39
CA THR A 67 10.32 -7.94 3.35
C THR A 67 8.80 -8.06 3.35
N THR A 68 8.09 -6.94 3.27
CA THR A 68 6.63 -6.87 3.15
C THR A 68 6.15 -7.40 1.81
N LEU A 69 6.79 -7.00 0.71
CA LEU A 69 6.48 -7.52 -0.62
C LEU A 69 6.68 -9.04 -0.69
N ARG A 70 7.76 -9.59 -0.10
CA ARG A 70 8.00 -11.04 -0.05
C ARG A 70 6.89 -11.77 0.72
N ARG A 71 6.50 -11.24 1.88
CA ARG A 71 5.37 -11.77 2.66
C ARG A 71 4.07 -11.78 1.84
N LEU A 72 3.76 -10.68 1.14
CA LEU A 72 2.58 -10.61 0.27
C LEU A 72 2.66 -11.61 -0.89
N ALA A 73 3.83 -11.76 -1.51
CA ALA A 73 4.06 -12.69 -2.62
C ALA A 73 3.86 -14.16 -2.24
N GLU A 74 4.24 -14.54 -1.02
CA GLU A 74 4.29 -15.93 -0.56
C GLU A 74 3.08 -16.34 0.29
N GLN A 75 2.48 -15.40 1.04
CA GLN A 75 1.55 -15.72 2.14
C GLN A 75 0.19 -15.04 2.02
N ASP A 76 -0.02 -14.11 1.08
CA ASP A 76 -1.36 -13.50 0.91
C ASP A 76 -2.36 -14.53 0.41
N LEU A 77 -3.62 -14.45 0.86
CA LEU A 77 -4.68 -15.36 0.42
C LEU A 77 -5.20 -15.06 -0.99
N CYS A 78 -4.98 -13.84 -1.49
CA CYS A 78 -5.45 -13.41 -2.80
C CYS A 78 -4.33 -13.54 -3.85
N SER A 79 -4.53 -14.39 -4.86
CA SER A 79 -3.58 -14.57 -5.96
C SER A 79 -3.21 -13.26 -6.63
N SER A 80 -4.17 -12.34 -6.84
CA SER A 80 -3.89 -11.05 -7.48
C SER A 80 -2.99 -10.12 -6.64
N VAL A 81 -2.96 -10.30 -5.31
CA VAL A 81 -2.02 -9.59 -4.42
C VAL A 81 -0.65 -10.23 -4.51
N GLN A 82 -0.59 -11.57 -4.48
CA GLN A 82 0.66 -12.31 -4.64
C GLN A 82 1.36 -11.95 -5.96
N ASP A 83 0.63 -11.95 -7.06
CA ASP A 83 1.17 -11.68 -8.40
C ASP A 83 1.65 -10.23 -8.55
N ALA A 84 0.91 -9.28 -7.96
CA ALA A 84 1.35 -7.89 -7.89
C ALA A 84 2.67 -7.77 -7.12
N ALA A 85 2.77 -8.40 -5.95
CA ALA A 85 3.98 -8.34 -5.13
C ALA A 85 5.19 -8.97 -5.83
N LYS A 86 5.00 -10.12 -6.51
CA LYS A 86 6.05 -10.78 -7.33
C LYS A 86 6.51 -9.87 -8.45
N THR A 87 5.58 -9.23 -9.16
CA THR A 87 5.89 -8.30 -10.26
C THR A 87 6.73 -7.13 -9.75
N THR A 88 6.32 -6.51 -8.65
CA THR A 88 7.06 -5.40 -8.04
C THR A 88 8.44 -5.83 -7.55
N LEU A 89 8.56 -7.00 -6.92
CA LEU A 89 9.86 -7.54 -6.51
C LEU A 89 10.80 -7.74 -7.69
N ILE A 90 10.32 -8.33 -8.78
CA ILE A 90 11.11 -8.50 -10.00
C ILE A 90 11.62 -7.14 -10.50
N ALA A 91 10.73 -6.15 -10.61
CA ALA A 91 11.06 -4.80 -11.07
C ALA A 91 12.07 -4.05 -10.18
N LEU A 92 12.15 -4.38 -8.89
CA LEU A 92 13.13 -3.80 -7.96
C LEU A 92 14.50 -4.50 -8.01
N THR A 93 14.56 -5.69 -8.61
CA THR A 93 15.77 -6.52 -8.69
C THR A 93 16.38 -6.60 -10.08
N SER A 94 15.66 -6.12 -11.10
CA SER A 94 16.10 -5.97 -12.49
C SER A 94 16.86 -4.69 -12.72
#